data_AF-A0A327LQ34-F1
#
_entry.id   AF-A0A327LQ34-F1
#
_cell.length_a   1.000
_cell.length_b   1.000
_cell.length_c   1.000
_cell.angle_alpha   90.00
_cell.angle_beta   90.00
_cell.angle_gamma   90.00
#
_symmetry.space_group_name_H-M   'P 1'
#
loop_
_entity.id
_entity.type
_entity.pdbx_description
1 polymer ?
#
loop_
_entity_poly.entity_id
_entity_poly.type
_entity_poly.pdbx_seq_one_letter_code
_entity_poly.pdbx_strand_id
1 'polypeptide(L)'
;MGMLHDGADTVLLLGPHEPGFWAHFTAQPEYADGLSDPLDRWSKRAIGALASAWGGMAVFPSDGPPYPPFQDWALRSGRAFVSPVGMLVHDHAGLMISFRGAVRLPGHLPLPAPAANPCLTCKEQPCRSACPVSALSPTGYDVPACRAFLSSAPGQDCMSQGCAARRACPVSQSYGRLDAQSAFHMRAFH
;
A
#
# COMPACT_ATOMS: atom_id res chain seq x y z
N MET A 1 6.53 6.59 -3.77
CA MET A 1 6.35 5.92 -2.46
C MET A 1 7.67 5.58 -1.78
N GLY A 2 8.81 5.70 -2.46
CA GLY A 2 10.13 5.45 -1.88
C GLY A 2 11.13 5.26 -3.00
N MET A 3 12.41 5.49 -2.71
CA MET A 3 13.50 5.16 -3.62
C MET A 3 14.69 4.67 -2.79
N LEU A 4 15.37 3.62 -3.27
CA LEU A 4 16.54 3.05 -2.61
C LEU A 4 17.54 2.54 -3.65
N HIS A 5 18.77 2.28 -3.21
CA HIS A 5 19.72 1.47 -3.98
C HIS A 5 19.58 0.00 -3.60
N ASP A 6 19.58 -0.88 -4.59
CA ASP A 6 19.57 -2.34 -4.44
C ASP A 6 20.58 -2.98 -5.39
N GLY A 7 21.72 -3.43 -4.85
CA GLY A 7 22.86 -3.82 -5.65
C GLY A 7 23.39 -2.63 -6.48
N ALA A 8 23.51 -2.84 -7.79
CA ALA A 8 23.96 -1.81 -8.74
C ALA A 8 22.82 -0.90 -9.24
N ASP A 9 21.57 -1.15 -8.82
CA ASP A 9 20.39 -0.47 -9.35
C ASP A 9 19.79 0.52 -8.34
N THR A 10 18.97 1.43 -8.85
CA THR A 10 18.03 2.23 -8.07
C THR A 10 16.61 1.68 -8.25
N VAL A 11 15.91 1.43 -7.15
CA VAL A 11 14.53 0.93 -7.15
C VAL A 11 13.57 2.04 -6.74
N LEU A 12 12.61 2.35 -7.60
CA LEU A 12 11.57 3.35 -7.37
C LEU A 12 10.27 2.63 -7.02
N LEU A 13 9.76 2.83 -5.81
CA LEU A 13 8.52 2.23 -5.35
C LEU A 13 7.31 3.09 -5.73
N LEU A 14 6.34 2.47 -6.40
CA LEU A 14 5.15 3.12 -6.94
C LEU A 14 3.89 2.63 -6.23
N GLY A 15 2.96 3.55 -6.03
CA GLY A 15 1.67 3.32 -5.38
C GLY A 15 0.67 4.41 -5.78
N PRO A 16 -0.60 4.31 -5.34
CA PRO A 16 -1.61 5.31 -5.62
C PRO A 16 -1.16 6.70 -5.16
N HIS A 17 -1.32 7.74 -5.98
CA HIS A 17 -1.12 9.13 -5.57
C HIS A 17 -2.49 9.75 -5.29
N GLU A 18 -2.79 9.97 -4.01
CA GLU A 18 -4.06 10.52 -3.58
C GLU A 18 -3.93 12.00 -3.20
N PRO A 19 -4.99 12.81 -3.39
CA PRO A 19 -6.28 12.44 -3.98
C PRO A 19 -6.23 12.35 -5.52
N GLY A 20 -7.12 11.53 -6.10
CA GLY A 20 -7.41 11.52 -7.53
C GLY A 20 -7.05 10.23 -8.27
N PHE A 21 -6.25 9.36 -7.66
CA PHE A 21 -5.91 8.07 -8.26
C PHE A 21 -7.14 7.21 -8.50
N TRP A 22 -8.09 7.15 -7.56
CA TRP A 22 -9.27 6.30 -7.73
C TRP A 22 -10.10 6.68 -8.95
N ALA A 23 -10.37 7.98 -9.14
CA ALA A 23 -11.07 8.48 -10.31
C ALA A 23 -10.30 8.21 -11.61
N HIS A 24 -8.97 8.33 -11.58
CA HIS A 24 -8.13 8.00 -12.73
C HIS A 24 -8.20 6.52 -13.09
N PHE A 25 -8.10 5.62 -12.09
CA PHE A 25 -8.14 4.18 -12.30
C PHE A 25 -9.51 3.69 -12.76
N THR A 26 -10.61 4.18 -12.18
CA THR A 26 -11.96 3.71 -12.56
C THR A 26 -12.37 4.18 -13.97
N ALA A 27 -11.68 5.17 -14.53
CA ALA A 27 -11.83 5.59 -15.93
C ALA A 27 -11.01 4.74 -16.92
N GLN A 28 -10.21 3.78 -16.44
CA GLN A 28 -9.37 2.92 -17.30
C GLN A 28 -10.18 1.76 -17.87
N PRO A 29 -9.84 1.28 -19.08
CA PRO A 29 -10.56 0.18 -19.71
C PRO A 29 -10.54 -1.10 -18.86
N GLU A 30 -9.45 -1.36 -18.13
CA GLU A 30 -9.36 -2.54 -17.25
C GLU A 30 -10.42 -2.53 -16.14
N TYR A 31 -10.88 -1.37 -15.69
CA TYR A 31 -11.91 -1.31 -14.66
C TYR A 31 -13.29 -1.75 -15.17
N ALA A 32 -13.56 -1.54 -16.47
CA ALA A 32 -14.88 -1.74 -17.07
C ALA A 32 -15.02 -3.07 -17.85
N ASP A 33 -13.92 -3.80 -18.07
CA ASP A 33 -13.92 -4.98 -18.96
C ASP A 33 -14.45 -6.28 -18.31
N GLY A 34 -14.72 -6.26 -17.00
CA GLY A 34 -15.30 -7.38 -16.25
C GLY A 34 -14.33 -8.55 -16.00
N LEU A 35 -13.05 -8.40 -16.32
CA LEU A 35 -12.04 -9.44 -16.13
C LEU A 35 -11.40 -9.35 -14.73
N SER A 36 -10.71 -10.43 -14.33
CA SER A 36 -10.07 -10.48 -13.02
C SER A 36 -8.92 -9.47 -12.88
N ASP A 37 -8.66 -9.08 -11.64
CA ASP A 37 -7.50 -8.29 -11.23
C ASP A 37 -7.31 -6.98 -12.03
N PRO A 38 -8.38 -6.18 -12.22
CA PRO A 38 -8.35 -5.04 -13.13
C PRO A 38 -7.30 -4.01 -12.73
N LEU A 39 -7.10 -3.82 -11.42
CA LEU A 39 -6.10 -2.90 -10.90
C LEU A 39 -4.68 -3.43 -11.12
N ASP A 40 -4.45 -4.74 -11.00
CA ASP A 40 -3.14 -5.37 -11.21
C ASP A 40 -2.75 -5.30 -12.68
N ARG A 41 -3.69 -5.59 -13.58
CA ARG A 41 -3.49 -5.44 -15.02
C ARG A 41 -3.19 -4.01 -15.43
N TRP A 42 -3.97 -3.06 -14.93
CA TRP A 42 -3.71 -1.64 -15.17
C TRP A 42 -2.33 -1.24 -14.64
N SER A 43 -1.97 -1.70 -13.43
CA SER A 43 -0.66 -1.40 -12.84
C SER A 43 0.48 -1.98 -13.69
N LYS A 44 0.32 -3.20 -14.21
CA LYS A 44 1.29 -3.83 -15.12
C LYS A 44 1.47 -3.03 -16.41
N ARG A 45 0.37 -2.60 -17.05
CA ARG A 45 0.43 -1.75 -18.23
C ARG A 45 1.10 -0.41 -17.95
N ALA A 46 0.64 0.30 -16.92
CA ALA A 46 1.11 1.65 -16.62
C ALA A 46 2.58 1.66 -16.17
N ILE A 47 2.96 0.80 -15.23
CA ILE A 47 4.34 0.74 -14.70
C ILE A 47 5.28 0.12 -15.73
N GLY A 48 4.82 -0.84 -16.53
CA GLY A 48 5.59 -1.36 -17.66
C GLY A 48 5.95 -0.28 -18.68
N ALA A 49 5.00 0.59 -19.02
CA ALA A 49 5.24 1.73 -19.89
C ALA A 49 6.25 2.73 -19.29
N LEU A 50 6.13 3.03 -17.99
CA LEU A 50 7.11 3.88 -17.28
C LEU A 50 8.51 3.26 -17.29
N ALA A 51 8.63 1.97 -16.99
CA ALA A 51 9.90 1.26 -17.00
C ALA A 51 10.56 1.33 -18.38
N SER A 52 9.80 1.05 -19.45
CA SER A 52 10.31 1.16 -20.82
C SER A 52 10.78 2.59 -21.16
N ALA A 53 9.98 3.60 -20.78
CA ALA A 53 10.32 5.01 -21.04
C ALA A 53 11.56 5.49 -20.27
N TRP A 54 11.82 4.94 -19.09
CA TRP A 54 12.96 5.30 -18.25
C TRP A 54 14.18 4.41 -18.45
N GLY A 55 14.12 3.42 -19.35
CA GLY A 55 15.22 2.47 -19.57
C GLY A 55 15.44 1.50 -18.40
N GLY A 56 14.36 1.14 -17.70
CA GLY A 56 14.36 0.25 -16.55
C GLY A 56 13.52 -1.00 -16.73
N MET A 57 13.40 -1.75 -15.63
CA MET A 57 12.57 -2.95 -15.54
C MET A 57 11.44 -2.75 -14.53
N ALA A 58 10.21 -3.06 -14.95
CA ALA A 58 9.06 -3.09 -14.04
C ALA A 58 9.10 -4.36 -13.19
N VAL A 59 8.82 -4.22 -11.90
CA VAL A 59 8.76 -5.32 -10.93
C VAL A 59 7.48 -5.18 -10.10
N PHE A 60 6.76 -6.26 -9.87
CA PHE A 60 5.47 -6.24 -9.18
C PHE A 60 5.47 -7.08 -7.90
N PRO A 61 4.70 -6.71 -6.86
CA PRO A 61 4.60 -7.51 -5.64
C PRO A 61 4.11 -8.94 -5.87
N SER A 62 3.41 -9.16 -6.98
CA SER A 62 2.86 -10.45 -7.41
C SER A 62 3.84 -11.33 -8.20
N ASP A 63 5.01 -10.83 -8.58
CA ASP A 63 5.95 -11.60 -9.39
C ASP A 63 6.63 -12.65 -8.50
N GLY A 64 6.41 -13.94 -8.70
CA GLY A 64 7.10 -14.96 -7.87
C GLY A 64 6.46 -16.35 -7.93
N PRO A 65 6.99 -17.31 -7.14
CA PRO A 65 8.15 -17.19 -6.24
C PRO A 65 9.53 -17.29 -6.95
N PRO A 66 10.62 -16.69 -6.39
CA PRO A 66 10.65 -15.86 -5.18
C PRO A 66 10.07 -14.47 -5.41
N TYR A 67 9.29 -13.97 -4.44
CA TYR A 67 8.64 -12.66 -4.54
C TYR A 67 9.62 -11.51 -4.28
N PRO A 68 9.53 -10.39 -5.04
CA PRO A 68 10.29 -9.18 -4.77
C PRO A 68 10.07 -8.65 -3.35
N PRO A 69 11.11 -8.20 -2.66
CA PRO A 69 11.05 -7.90 -1.24
C PRO A 69 10.51 -6.48 -0.98
N PHE A 70 9.29 -6.18 -1.45
CA PHE A 70 8.68 -4.84 -1.35
C PHE A 70 8.64 -4.28 0.07
N GLN A 71 8.50 -5.13 1.09
CA GLN A 71 8.54 -4.69 2.48
C GLN A 71 9.94 -4.21 2.90
N ASP A 72 10.98 -4.95 2.55
CA ASP A 72 12.38 -4.56 2.79
C ASP A 72 12.72 -3.27 2.04
N TRP A 73 12.36 -3.20 0.76
CA TRP A 73 12.54 -2.00 -0.05
C TRP A 73 11.83 -0.78 0.57
N ALA A 74 10.60 -0.94 1.04
CA ALA A 74 9.87 0.14 1.69
C ALA A 74 10.62 0.69 2.92
N LEU A 75 11.15 -0.20 3.76
CA LEU A 75 11.91 0.19 4.96
C LEU A 75 13.24 0.86 4.59
N ARG A 76 14.01 0.28 3.67
CA ARG A 76 15.29 0.82 3.19
C ARG A 76 15.16 2.15 2.46
N SER A 77 13.99 2.44 1.89
CA SER A 77 13.73 3.74 1.26
C SER A 77 13.70 4.91 2.25
N GLY A 78 13.59 4.64 3.56
CA GLY A 78 13.49 5.67 4.59
C GLY A 78 12.17 6.46 4.56
N ARG A 79 11.17 6.00 3.80
CA ARG A 79 9.84 6.63 3.68
C ARG A 79 8.73 5.84 4.36
N ALA A 80 8.95 4.56 4.62
CA ALA A 80 8.04 3.69 5.34
C ALA A 80 8.71 3.03 6.54
N PHE A 81 7.90 2.71 7.55
CA PHE A 81 8.34 2.19 8.84
C PHE A 81 7.39 1.09 9.32
N VAL A 82 7.81 0.30 10.30
CA VAL A 82 6.90 -0.64 10.98
C VAL A 82 6.05 0.14 11.98
N SER A 83 4.73 0.03 11.85
CA SER A 83 3.77 0.68 12.74
C SER A 83 3.57 -0.11 14.03
N PRO A 84 2.92 0.49 15.05
CA PRO A 84 2.53 -0.21 16.29
C PRO A 84 1.61 -1.42 16.12
N VAL A 85 1.07 -1.64 14.91
CA VAL A 85 0.18 -2.76 14.58
C VAL A 85 0.80 -3.70 13.52
N GLY A 86 2.14 -3.68 13.39
CA GLY A 86 2.90 -4.59 12.53
C GLY A 86 2.86 -4.26 11.03
N MET A 87 1.88 -3.50 10.56
CA MET A 87 1.79 -3.05 9.17
C MET A 87 2.79 -1.93 8.85
N LEU A 88 3.13 -1.75 7.58
CA LEU A 88 3.89 -0.59 7.12
C LEU A 88 3.06 0.71 7.29
N VAL A 89 3.72 1.75 7.80
CA VAL A 89 3.24 3.13 7.83
C VAL A 89 4.17 4.00 6.98
N HIS A 90 3.61 4.81 6.09
CA HIS A 90 4.36 5.76 5.26
C HIS A 90 4.23 7.18 5.80
N ASP A 91 5.27 7.99 5.65
CA ASP A 91 5.31 9.38 6.10
C ASP A 91 4.15 10.25 5.56
N HIS A 92 3.71 9.99 4.32
CA HIS A 92 2.60 10.71 3.70
C HIS A 92 1.29 9.90 3.59
N ALA A 93 1.38 8.59 3.41
CA ALA A 93 0.20 7.75 3.15
C ALA A 93 -0.33 7.05 4.41
N GLY A 94 0.39 7.19 5.54
CA GLY A 94 0.06 6.50 6.76
C GLY A 94 -0.02 5.00 6.55
N LEU A 95 -1.02 4.38 7.18
CA LEU A 95 -1.33 2.97 6.99
C LEU A 95 -2.07 2.70 5.66
N MET A 96 -2.39 3.72 4.85
CA MET A 96 -2.99 3.57 3.52
C MET A 96 -1.98 3.32 2.41
N ILE A 97 -0.69 3.15 2.75
CA ILE A 97 0.31 2.72 1.78
C ILE A 97 -0.10 1.41 1.09
N SER A 98 0.05 1.38 -0.22
CA SER A 98 -0.23 0.24 -1.08
C SER A 98 0.70 0.32 -2.28
N PHE A 99 1.65 -0.61 -2.40
CA PHE A 99 2.54 -0.67 -3.55
C PHE A 99 1.82 -1.33 -4.72
N ARG A 100 1.96 -0.74 -5.90
CA ARG A 100 1.41 -1.26 -7.17
C ARG A 100 2.49 -1.85 -8.06
N GLY A 101 3.75 -1.54 -7.79
CA GLY A 101 4.91 -2.01 -8.52
C GLY A 101 6.12 -1.14 -8.21
N ALA A 102 7.22 -1.44 -8.88
CA ALA A 102 8.45 -0.70 -8.82
C ALA A 102 9.08 -0.61 -10.21
N VAL A 103 9.91 0.42 -10.42
CA VAL A 103 10.82 0.46 -11.56
C VAL A 103 12.25 0.35 -11.04
N ARG A 104 12.99 -0.62 -11.57
CA ARG A 104 14.43 -0.79 -11.34
C ARG A 104 15.19 -0.10 -12.46
N LEU A 105 15.99 0.90 -12.12
CA LEU A 105 16.84 1.65 -13.04
C LEU A 105 18.30 1.28 -12.82
N PRO A 106 19.09 1.08 -13.89
CA PRO A 106 20.50 0.79 -13.75
C PRO A 106 21.26 1.97 -13.15
N GLY A 107 22.21 1.67 -12.27
CA GLY A 107 23.06 2.67 -11.63
C GLY A 107 22.43 3.30 -10.38
N HIS A 108 23.24 4.10 -9.70
CA HIS A 108 22.87 4.80 -8.47
C HIS A 108 22.44 6.23 -8.78
N LEU A 109 21.14 6.46 -8.74
CA LEU A 109 20.57 7.80 -8.82
C LEU A 109 20.60 8.46 -7.43
N PRO A 110 20.66 9.80 -7.35
CA PRO A 110 20.57 10.50 -6.07
C PRO A 110 19.28 10.16 -5.33
N LEU A 111 19.39 9.69 -4.08
CA LEU A 111 18.23 9.35 -3.25
C LEU A 111 17.68 10.60 -2.53
N PRO A 112 16.35 10.69 -2.33
CA PRO A 112 15.79 11.71 -1.45
C PRO A 112 16.25 11.48 -0.01
N ALA A 113 16.24 12.55 0.79
CA ALA A 113 16.47 12.43 2.23
C ALA A 113 15.38 11.53 2.87
N PRO A 114 15.75 10.73 3.89
CA PRO A 114 14.78 9.94 4.64
C PRO A 114 13.80 10.85 5.39
N ALA A 115 12.59 10.34 5.62
CA ALA A 115 11.58 11.02 6.41
C ALA A 115 11.69 10.64 7.89
N ALA A 116 11.07 11.42 8.77
CA ALA A 116 10.87 11.03 10.16
C ALA A 116 9.76 9.98 10.27
N ASN A 117 9.92 9.01 11.17
CA ASN A 117 8.89 8.01 11.44
C ASN A 117 7.67 8.67 12.13
N PRO A 118 6.48 8.72 11.49
CA PRO A 118 5.31 9.41 12.04
C PRO A 118 4.78 8.76 13.32
N CYS A 119 5.11 7.49 13.58
CA CYS A 119 4.68 6.81 14.78
C CYS A 119 5.43 7.27 16.04
N LEU A 120 6.65 7.83 15.91
CA LEU A 120 7.42 8.29 17.07
C LEU A 120 6.79 9.50 17.76
N THR A 121 6.08 10.33 17.00
CA THR A 121 5.37 11.51 17.51
C THR A 121 3.88 11.26 17.76
N CYS A 122 3.34 10.10 17.36
CA CYS A 122 1.95 9.74 17.56
C CYS A 122 1.73 9.19 18.99
N LYS A 123 1.35 10.06 19.92
CA LYS A 123 1.16 9.69 21.33
C LYS A 123 -0.04 8.75 21.55
N GLU A 124 -1.14 8.99 20.86
CA GLU A 124 -2.40 8.27 21.07
C GLU A 124 -2.41 6.87 20.45
N GLN A 125 -1.63 6.66 19.39
CA GLN A 125 -1.56 5.39 18.63
C GLN A 125 -2.94 4.73 18.39
N PRO A 126 -3.93 5.49 17.89
CA PRO A 126 -5.33 5.03 17.83
C PRO A 126 -5.52 3.77 16.97
N CYS A 127 -4.58 3.47 16.06
CA CYS A 127 -4.58 2.23 15.28
C CYS A 127 -4.54 0.96 16.15
N ARG A 128 -3.99 1.01 17.36
CA ARG A 128 -3.89 -0.16 18.27
C ARG A 128 -5.23 -0.65 18.78
N SER A 129 -6.17 0.27 19.05
CA SER A 129 -7.48 -0.04 19.64
C SER A 129 -8.62 0.02 18.63
N ALA A 130 -8.40 0.62 17.45
CA ALA A 130 -9.45 0.79 16.45
C ALA A 130 -9.88 -0.52 15.75
N CYS A 131 -9.10 -1.61 15.81
CA CYS A 131 -9.53 -2.88 15.24
C CYS A 131 -10.56 -3.56 16.17
N PRO A 132 -11.82 -3.79 15.75
CA PRO A 132 -12.87 -4.33 16.63
C PRO A 132 -12.60 -5.73 17.17
N VAL A 133 -11.73 -6.48 16.50
CA VAL A 133 -11.36 -7.87 16.85
C VAL A 133 -9.87 -8.03 17.11
N SER A 134 -9.13 -6.92 17.30
CA SER A 134 -7.69 -6.93 17.61
C SER A 134 -6.84 -7.80 16.67
N ALA A 135 -7.23 -7.89 15.39
CA ALA A 135 -6.59 -8.78 14.43
C ALA A 135 -5.17 -8.35 14.05
N LEU A 136 -4.81 -7.08 14.24
CA LEU A 136 -3.48 -6.55 13.92
C LEU A 136 -2.68 -6.29 15.18
N SER A 137 -1.45 -6.82 15.23
CA SER A 137 -0.53 -6.65 16.35
C SER A 137 0.90 -6.41 15.84
N PRO A 138 1.83 -5.96 16.72
CA PRO A 138 3.24 -5.86 16.35
C PRO A 138 3.85 -7.17 15.83
N THR A 139 3.29 -8.32 16.19
CA THR A 139 3.85 -9.64 15.90
C THR A 139 3.11 -10.40 14.81
N GLY A 140 1.95 -9.91 14.33
CA GLY A 140 1.24 -10.58 13.25
C GLY A 140 -0.14 -10.02 12.93
N TYR A 141 -0.74 -10.64 11.91
CA TYR A 141 -2.11 -10.37 11.45
C TYR A 141 -2.94 -11.66 11.55
N ASP A 142 -3.91 -11.70 12.47
CA ASP A 142 -4.94 -12.73 12.56
C ASP A 142 -5.97 -12.56 11.44
N VAL A 143 -5.58 -13.03 10.25
CA VAL A 143 -6.43 -13.02 9.04
C VAL A 143 -7.73 -13.81 9.25
N PRO A 144 -7.73 -15.01 9.85
CA PRO A 144 -8.98 -15.74 10.15
C PRO A 144 -9.97 -14.93 10.99
N ALA A 145 -9.54 -14.34 12.12
CA ALA A 145 -10.42 -13.54 12.96
C ALA A 145 -10.95 -12.30 12.23
N CYS A 146 -10.10 -11.65 11.42
CA CYS A 146 -10.51 -10.53 10.60
C CYS A 146 -11.57 -10.91 9.57
N ARG A 147 -11.37 -11.98 8.79
CA ARG A 147 -12.35 -12.43 7.78
C ARG A 147 -13.67 -12.87 8.42
N ALA A 148 -13.62 -13.54 9.57
CA ALA A 148 -14.82 -13.89 10.33
C ALA A 148 -15.61 -12.64 10.75
N PHE A 149 -14.93 -11.60 11.24
CA PHE A 149 -15.57 -10.32 11.57
C PHE A 149 -16.18 -9.62 10.35
N LEU A 150 -15.49 -9.61 9.20
CA LEU A 150 -15.97 -8.99 7.97
C LEU A 150 -17.26 -9.62 7.43
N SER A 151 -17.49 -10.91 7.70
CA SER A 151 -18.75 -11.60 7.37
C SER A 151 -19.94 -11.22 8.27
N SER A 152 -19.72 -10.47 9.34
CA SER A 152 -20.77 -10.05 10.28
C SER A 152 -21.41 -8.71 9.88
N ALA A 153 -22.58 -8.39 10.46
CA ALA A 153 -23.22 -7.09 10.25
C ALA A 153 -22.35 -5.90 10.71
N PRO A 154 -21.70 -5.92 11.90
CA PRO A 154 -20.72 -4.88 12.28
C PRO A 154 -19.50 -4.80 11.35
N GLY A 155 -19.13 -5.91 10.71
CA GLY A 155 -18.02 -5.98 9.76
C GLY A 155 -18.21 -5.13 8.50
N GLN A 156 -19.45 -4.75 8.17
CA GLN A 156 -19.76 -3.99 6.95
C GLN A 156 -19.17 -2.58 6.94
N ASP A 157 -18.91 -1.98 8.11
CA ASP A 157 -18.16 -0.72 8.22
C ASP A 157 -16.73 -0.87 7.68
N CYS A 158 -16.04 -1.95 8.06
CA CYS A 158 -14.72 -2.25 7.53
C CYS A 158 -14.76 -2.67 6.05
N MET A 159 -15.81 -3.36 5.60
CA MET A 159 -15.97 -3.72 4.17
C MET A 159 -16.20 -2.49 3.27
N SER A 160 -16.90 -1.47 3.75
CA SER A 160 -17.26 -0.28 2.97
C SER A 160 -16.23 0.84 3.03
N GLN A 161 -15.57 1.04 4.17
CA GLN A 161 -14.63 2.15 4.37
C GLN A 161 -13.16 1.68 4.45
N GLY A 162 -12.94 0.38 4.59
CA GLY A 162 -11.63 -0.22 4.83
C GLY A 162 -11.31 -0.44 6.30
N CYS A 163 -10.22 -1.15 6.54
CA CYS A 163 -9.76 -1.53 7.89
C CYS A 163 -9.75 -0.34 8.87
N ALA A 164 -10.50 -0.48 9.97
CA ALA A 164 -10.61 0.55 11.00
C ALA A 164 -9.25 0.98 11.60
N ALA A 165 -8.33 0.04 11.82
CA ALA A 165 -6.98 0.35 12.30
C ALA A 165 -6.21 1.26 11.32
N ARG A 166 -6.36 1.03 10.01
CA ARG A 166 -5.71 1.83 8.97
C ARG A 166 -6.32 3.23 8.89
N ARG A 167 -7.65 3.33 8.99
CA ARG A 167 -8.40 4.61 9.00
C ARG A 167 -8.13 5.46 10.24
N ALA A 168 -7.88 4.83 11.38
CA ALA A 168 -7.59 5.53 12.63
C ALA A 168 -6.24 6.24 12.65
N CYS A 169 -5.28 5.85 11.79
CA CYS A 169 -3.98 6.50 11.71
C CYS A 169 -4.13 7.97 11.26
N PRO A 170 -3.62 8.96 12.03
CA PRO A 170 -3.74 10.38 11.67
C PRO A 170 -3.17 10.73 10.29
N VAL A 171 -2.07 10.08 9.89
CA VAL A 171 -1.47 10.28 8.56
C VAL A 171 -2.35 9.68 7.45
N SER A 172 -3.05 8.57 7.71
CA SER A 172 -3.99 8.00 6.74
C SER A 172 -5.15 8.96 6.46
N GLN A 173 -5.63 9.68 7.49
CA GLN A 173 -6.75 10.59 7.39
C GLN A 173 -6.44 11.79 6.48
N SER A 174 -5.19 12.25 6.45
CA SER A 174 -4.75 13.31 5.55
C SER A 174 -4.42 12.85 4.14
N TYR A 175 -4.39 11.54 3.86
CA TYR A 175 -3.95 11.02 2.56
C TYR A 175 -5.00 11.19 1.45
N GLY A 176 -6.28 11.32 1.79
CA GLY A 176 -7.35 11.46 0.80
C GLY A 176 -7.76 10.16 0.10
N ARG A 177 -7.45 9.00 0.69
CA ARG A 177 -7.95 7.68 0.23
C ARG A 177 -9.47 7.66 0.31
N LEU A 178 -10.15 7.39 -0.81
CA LEU A 178 -11.61 7.29 -0.86
C LEU A 178 -12.12 5.93 -0.35
N ASP A 179 -13.29 5.95 0.30
CA ASP A 179 -13.95 4.73 0.80
C ASP A 179 -14.23 3.73 -0.33
N ALA A 180 -14.65 4.19 -1.51
CA ALA A 180 -14.90 3.32 -2.66
C ALA A 180 -13.68 2.51 -3.10
N GLN A 181 -12.48 3.11 -2.99
CA GLN A 181 -11.23 2.42 -3.27
C GLN A 181 -10.88 1.43 -2.16
N SER A 182 -11.09 1.80 -0.90
CA SER A 182 -10.94 0.87 0.22
C SER A 182 -11.88 -0.32 0.07
N ALA A 183 -13.16 -0.10 -0.24
CA ALA A 183 -14.15 -1.14 -0.47
C ALA A 183 -13.76 -2.08 -1.61
N PHE A 184 -13.20 -1.55 -2.69
CA PHE A 184 -12.66 -2.37 -3.78
C PHE A 184 -11.59 -3.34 -3.28
N HIS A 185 -10.64 -2.88 -2.47
CA HIS A 185 -9.61 -3.75 -1.90
C HIS A 185 -10.17 -4.73 -0.86
N MET A 186 -11.16 -4.31 -0.05
CA MET A 186 -11.78 -5.19 0.94
C MET A 186 -12.52 -6.36 0.30
N ARG A 187 -13.20 -6.14 -0.85
CA ARG A 187 -13.82 -7.24 -1.63
C ARG A 187 -12.82 -8.24 -2.21
N ALA A 188 -11.60 -7.80 -2.51
CA ALA A 188 -10.55 -8.69 -2.99
C ALA A 188 -9.88 -9.48 -1.84
N PHE A 189 -9.92 -8.94 -0.61
CA PHE A 189 -9.35 -9.57 0.57
C PHE A 189 -10.30 -10.57 1.26
N HIS A 190 -11.59 -10.22 1.33
CA HIS A 190 -12.64 -11.03 1.99
C HIS A 190 -13.06 -12.21 1.12
#